data_AF-A0A1E1MHN5-F1
#
_entry.id   AF-A0A1E1MHN5-F1
#
_cell.length_a   1.000
_cell.length_b   1.000
_cell.length_c   1.000
_cell.angle_alpha   90.00
_cell.angle_beta   90.00
_cell.angle_gamma   90.00
#
_symmetry.space_group_name_H-M   'P 1'
#
loop_
_entity.id
_entity.type
_entity.pdbx_description
1 polymer ?
#
loop_
_entity_poly.entity_id
_entity_poly.type
_entity_poly.pdbx_seq_one_letter_code
_entity_poly.pdbx_strand_id
1 'polypeptide(L)'
;MEGTQHTTTSLVDREERAVAALLTRFKALVTLAAEPTPDGATKETSAAHGLQMEVESSALVRATEDLLQLTRELKELWLFGPLRNIKEGEGEGQMDEDSQRVGELLEAVLKRATDRPSPS
;
A
#
# COMPACT_ATOMS: atom_id res chain seq x y z
N MET A 1 -21.71 2.46 -4.83
CA MET A 1 -21.85 3.07 -3.50
C MET A 1 -21.29 2.17 -2.39
N GLU A 2 -21.51 0.85 -2.43
CA GLU A 2 -20.90 -0.13 -1.51
C GLU A 2 -19.36 -0.05 -1.41
N GLY A 3 -18.67 0.04 -2.55
CA GLY A 3 -17.20 0.02 -2.60
C GLY A 3 -16.53 1.22 -1.90
N THR A 4 -17.13 2.40 -1.95
CA THR A 4 -16.59 3.61 -1.29
C THR A 4 -16.72 3.53 0.24
N GLN A 5 -17.81 2.95 0.74
CA GLN A 5 -18.00 2.77 2.19
C GLN A 5 -17.01 1.76 2.78
N HIS A 6 -16.75 0.65 2.09
CA HIS A 6 -15.73 -0.31 2.52
C HIS A 6 -14.32 0.28 2.56
N THR A 7 -14.01 1.22 1.66
CA THR A 7 -12.72 1.94 1.66
C THR A 7 -12.61 2.91 2.83
N THR A 8 -13.68 3.62 3.20
CA THR A 8 -13.63 4.52 4.37
C THR A 8 -13.42 3.74 5.67
N THR A 9 -14.17 2.65 5.88
CA THR A 9 -14.01 1.82 7.08
C THR A 9 -12.60 1.23 7.19
N SER A 10 -12.03 0.75 6.09
CA SER A 10 -10.68 0.17 6.12
C SER A 10 -9.58 1.20 6.43
N LEU A 11 -9.75 2.46 6.00
CA LEU A 11 -8.84 3.56 6.32
C LEU A 11 -8.93 3.94 7.81
N VAL A 12 -10.15 4.01 8.37
CA VAL A 12 -10.36 4.25 9.80
C VAL A 12 -9.78 3.11 10.64
N ASP A 13 -10.05 1.85 10.28
CA ASP A 13 -9.47 0.69 10.97
C ASP A 13 -7.94 0.70 10.97
N ARG A 14 -7.33 1.18 9.87
CA ARG A 14 -5.88 1.32 9.76
C ARG A 14 -5.36 2.48 10.62
N GLU A 15 -6.07 3.60 10.65
CA GLU A 15 -5.75 4.73 11.53
C GLU A 15 -5.74 4.28 13.00
N GLU A 16 -6.82 3.66 13.46
CA GLU A 16 -6.98 3.20 14.83
C GLU A 16 -5.87 2.21 15.21
N ARG A 17 -5.57 1.25 14.32
CA ARG A 17 -4.50 0.28 14.54
C ARG A 17 -3.12 0.93 14.63
N ALA A 18 -2.84 1.91 13.78
CA ALA A 18 -1.55 2.59 13.75
C ALA A 18 -1.37 3.51 14.99
N VAL A 19 -2.42 4.23 15.40
CA VAL A 19 -2.43 5.01 16.65
C VAL A 19 -2.27 4.11 17.87
N ALA A 20 -3.01 3.00 17.93
CA ALA A 20 -2.90 2.04 19.03
C ALA A 20 -1.49 1.43 19.11
N ALA A 21 -0.89 1.07 17.96
CA ALA A 21 0.48 0.59 17.91
C ALA A 21 1.46 1.65 18.45
N LEU A 22 1.38 2.89 17.97
CA LEU A 22 2.25 3.99 18.41
C LEU A 22 2.18 4.18 19.94
N LEU A 23 0.97 4.32 20.49
CA LEU A 23 0.77 4.53 21.92
C LEU A 23 1.23 3.32 22.75
N THR A 24 1.02 2.10 22.25
CA THR A 24 1.46 0.87 22.92
C THR A 24 2.98 0.81 23.01
N ARG A 25 3.70 1.10 21.92
CA ARG A 25 5.17 1.12 21.90
C ARG A 25 5.75 2.20 22.78
N PHE A 26 5.16 3.40 22.75
CA PHE A 26 5.57 4.50 23.62
C PHE A 26 5.38 4.15 25.10
N LYS A 27 4.21 3.59 25.46
CA LYS A 27 3.94 3.12 26.82
C LYS A 27 4.94 2.04 27.26
N ALA A 28 5.26 1.08 26.38
CA ALA A 28 6.22 0.03 26.66
C ALA A 28 7.60 0.61 26.99
N LEU A 29 8.09 1.58 26.20
CA LEU A 29 9.34 2.29 26.47
C LEU A 29 9.34 3.01 27.81
N VAL A 30 8.29 3.77 28.11
CA VAL A 30 8.18 4.49 29.39
C VAL A 30 8.14 3.50 30.56
N THR A 31 7.45 2.37 30.39
CA THR A 31 7.38 1.32 31.42
C THR A 31 8.75 0.68 31.64
N LEU A 32 9.48 0.34 30.58
CA LEU A 32 10.83 -0.20 30.65
C LEU A 32 11.80 0.77 31.30
N ALA A 33 11.72 2.06 30.94
CA ALA A 33 12.60 3.09 31.51
C ALA A 33 12.30 3.38 32.99
N ALA A 34 11.06 3.20 33.42
CA ALA A 34 10.64 3.37 34.81
C ALA A 34 10.81 2.10 35.67
N GLU A 35 11.22 0.98 35.06
CA GLU A 35 11.35 -0.29 35.75
C GLU A 35 12.50 -0.22 36.77
N PRO A 36 12.23 -0.46 38.08
CA PRO A 36 13.27 -0.41 39.08
C PRO A 36 14.28 -1.54 38.84
N THR A 37 15.57 -1.23 39.00
CA THR A 37 16.62 -2.25 38.90
C THR A 37 16.39 -3.32 39.97
N PRO A 38 16.20 -4.60 39.59
CA PRO A 38 16.01 -5.67 40.57
C PRO A 38 17.23 -5.82 41.48
N ASP A 39 17.00 -6.17 42.75
CA ASP A 39 18.08 -6.59 43.64
C ASP A 39 18.76 -7.83 43.06
N GLY A 40 20.07 -7.74 42.80
CA GLY A 40 20.83 -8.80 42.15
C GLY A 40 20.74 -8.82 40.61
N ALA A 41 20.34 -7.71 39.97
CA ALA A 41 20.38 -7.58 38.51
C ALA A 41 21.75 -8.02 37.94
N THR A 42 21.71 -9.00 37.04
CA THR A 42 22.91 -9.52 36.39
C THR A 42 23.19 -8.76 35.10
N LYS A 43 24.39 -8.93 34.54
CA LYS A 43 24.75 -8.31 33.26
C LYS A 43 23.83 -8.77 32.14
N GLU A 44 23.41 -10.04 32.19
CA GLU A 44 22.49 -10.66 31.25
C GLU A 44 21.10 -9.99 31.32
N THR A 45 20.58 -9.71 32.52
CA THR A 45 19.29 -9.01 32.66
C THR A 45 19.35 -7.57 32.16
N SER A 46 20.46 -6.86 32.39
CA SER A 46 20.63 -5.49 31.88
C SER A 46 20.78 -5.46 30.35
N ALA A 47 21.48 -6.44 29.76
CA ALA A 47 21.61 -6.56 28.32
C ALA A 47 20.26 -6.89 27.65
N ALA A 48 19.46 -7.77 28.26
CA ALA A 48 18.12 -8.09 27.78
C ALA A 48 17.20 -6.85 27.83
N HIS A 49 17.26 -6.08 28.91
CA HIS A 49 16.50 -4.83 29.04
C HIS A 49 16.88 -3.80 27.97
N GLY A 50 18.19 -3.61 27.73
CA GLY A 50 18.68 -2.73 26.67
C GLY A 50 18.19 -3.15 25.27
N LEU A 51 18.26 -4.44 24.95
CA LEU A 51 17.74 -4.98 23.69
C LEU A 51 16.22 -4.73 23.56
N GLN A 52 15.47 -4.90 24.65
CA GLN A 52 14.03 -4.65 24.64
C GLN A 52 13.71 -3.17 24.37
N MET A 53 14.47 -2.23 24.95
CA MET A 53 14.32 -0.80 24.63
C MET A 53 14.59 -0.52 23.15
N GLU A 54 15.60 -1.13 22.54
CA GLU A 54 15.90 -0.96 21.10
C GLU A 54 14.78 -1.50 20.20
N VAL A 55 14.22 -2.66 20.56
CA VAL A 55 13.09 -3.28 19.84
C VAL A 55 11.86 -2.38 19.90
N GLU A 56 11.48 -1.90 21.09
CA GLU A 56 10.30 -1.04 21.24
C GLU A 56 10.50 0.33 20.56
N SER A 57 11.72 0.87 20.57
CA SER A 57 12.06 2.10 19.83
C SER A 57 11.93 1.92 18.32
N SER A 58 12.50 0.83 17.78
CA SER A 58 12.39 0.51 16.34
C SER A 58 10.94 0.29 15.92
N ALA A 59 10.15 -0.39 16.77
CA ALA A 59 8.73 -0.61 16.52
C ALA A 59 7.90 0.69 16.61
N LEU A 60 8.27 1.62 17.49
CA LEU A 60 7.66 2.95 17.56
C LEU A 60 7.90 3.76 16.28
N VAL A 61 9.13 3.74 15.76
CA VAL A 61 9.47 4.38 14.48
C VAL A 61 8.61 3.81 13.35
N ARG A 62 8.51 2.48 13.23
CA ARG A 62 7.67 1.83 12.23
C ARG A 62 6.19 2.22 12.34
N ALA A 63 5.64 2.25 13.56
CA ALA A 63 4.26 2.70 13.77
C ALA A 63 4.04 4.16 13.33
N THR A 64 5.06 5.02 13.48
CA THR A 64 5.03 6.40 13.00
C THR A 64 5.09 6.48 11.47
N GLU A 65 5.93 5.66 10.84
CA GLU A 65 6.02 5.55 9.38
C GLU A 65 4.71 5.06 8.77
N ASP A 66 4.05 4.08 9.40
CA ASP A 66 2.74 3.58 8.97
C ASP A 66 1.66 4.69 9.01
N LEU A 67 1.65 5.52 10.06
CA LEU A 67 0.77 6.69 10.15
C LEU A 67 1.09 7.70 9.05
N LEU A 68 2.37 8.00 8.81
CA LEU A 68 2.78 8.93 7.75
C LEU A 68 2.34 8.41 6.37
N GLN A 69 2.49 7.12 6.11
CA GLN A 69 2.04 6.48 4.89
C GLN A 69 0.53 6.61 4.72
N LEU A 70 -0.26 6.36 5.77
CA LEU A 70 -1.71 6.59 5.74
C LEU A 70 -2.05 8.05 5.40
N THR A 71 -1.36 9.03 5.99
CA THR A 71 -1.61 10.44 5.65
C THR A 71 -1.29 10.76 4.20
N ARG A 72 -0.28 10.12 3.61
CA ARG A 72 0.06 10.27 2.20
C ARG A 72 -1.03 9.69 1.32
N GLU A 73 -1.49 8.48 1.61
CA GLU A 73 -2.58 7.83 0.88
C GLU A 73 -3.88 8.67 0.94
N LEU A 74 -4.24 9.22 2.11
CA LEU A 74 -5.39 10.13 2.24
C LEU A 74 -5.24 11.39 1.40
N LYS A 75 -4.03 11.99 1.36
CA LYS A 75 -3.75 13.16 0.50
C LYS A 75 -3.82 12.80 -0.98
N GLU A 76 -3.31 11.64 -1.37
CA GLU A 76 -3.39 11.15 -2.75
C GLU A 76 -4.85 10.92 -3.17
N LEU A 77 -5.66 10.30 -2.31
CA LEU A 77 -7.10 10.15 -2.55
C LEU A 77 -7.82 11.50 -2.71
N TRP A 78 -7.41 12.51 -1.94
CA TRP A 78 -7.99 13.86 -2.03
C TRP A 78 -7.55 14.60 -3.29
N LEU A 79 -6.28 14.50 -3.69
CA LEU A 79 -5.71 15.21 -4.83
C LEU A 79 -6.07 14.56 -6.18
N PHE A 80 -6.09 13.24 -6.25
CA PHE A 80 -6.21 12.48 -7.50
C PHE A 80 -7.52 11.71 -7.63
N GLY A 81 -8.34 11.68 -6.57
CA GLY A 81 -9.50 10.80 -6.49
C GLY A 81 -9.12 9.37 -6.08
N PRO A 82 -10.05 8.40 -6.13
CA PRO A 82 -9.73 7.01 -5.83
C PRO A 82 -8.53 6.53 -6.67
N LEU A 83 -7.60 5.78 -6.06
CA LEU A 83 -6.46 5.18 -6.77
C LEU A 83 -7.01 4.40 -7.96
N ARG A 84 -6.85 4.95 -9.17
CA ARG A 84 -7.31 4.33 -10.42
C ARG A 84 -6.69 2.93 -10.48
N ASN A 85 -7.51 1.92 -10.81
CA ASN A 85 -6.96 0.62 -11.15
C ASN A 85 -5.99 0.79 -12.33
N ILE A 86 -5.01 -0.11 -12.47
CA ILE A 86 -4.02 -0.09 -13.58
C ILE A 86 -4.70 -0.02 -14.97
N LYS A 87 -6.00 -0.37 -15.03
CA LYS A 87 -6.88 -0.36 -16.20
C LYS A 87 -7.92 0.77 -16.27
N GLU A 88 -7.66 1.90 -15.62
CA GLU A 88 -8.54 3.07 -15.74
C GLU A 88 -7.74 4.29 -16.18
N GLY A 89 -7.07 4.19 -17.33
CA GLY A 89 -6.48 5.34 -18.01
C GLY A 89 -7.52 6.21 -18.73
N GLU A 90 -7.25 7.50 -18.90
CA GLU A 90 -7.99 8.33 -19.87
C GLU A 90 -7.70 7.80 -21.28
N GLY A 91 -8.69 7.13 -21.89
CA GLY A 91 -8.61 6.64 -23.28
C GLY A 91 -8.64 5.12 -23.47
N GLU A 92 -8.80 4.33 -22.41
CA GLU A 92 -8.71 2.86 -22.52
C GLU A 92 -9.86 2.24 -23.34
N GLY A 93 -11.07 2.81 -23.25
CA GLY A 93 -12.17 2.43 -24.14
C GLY A 93 -11.86 2.69 -25.62
N GLN A 94 -11.16 3.80 -25.92
CA GLN A 94 -10.74 4.09 -27.30
C GLN A 94 -9.58 3.20 -27.76
N MET A 95 -8.63 2.85 -26.87
CA MET A 95 -7.52 1.96 -27.20
C MET A 95 -7.96 0.54 -27.53
N ASP A 96 -8.91 -0.02 -26.77
CA ASP A 96 -9.45 -1.36 -27.05
C ASP A 96 -10.28 -1.37 -28.35
N GLU A 97 -11.10 -0.32 -28.57
CA GLU A 97 -11.88 -0.15 -29.80
C GLU A 97 -10.96 0.02 -31.03
N ASP A 98 -9.92 0.84 -30.93
CA ASP A 98 -8.95 1.06 -32.01
C ASP A 98 -8.16 -0.21 -32.30
N SER A 99 -7.78 -0.98 -31.27
CA SER A 99 -7.06 -2.24 -31.43
C SER A 99 -7.90 -3.30 -32.15
N GLN A 100 -9.18 -3.42 -31.81
CA GLN A 100 -10.11 -4.30 -32.53
C GLN A 100 -10.25 -3.88 -34.00
N ARG A 101 -10.41 -2.57 -34.24
CA ARG A 101 -10.57 -2.03 -35.59
C ARG A 101 -9.33 -2.24 -36.46
N VAL A 102 -8.13 -2.09 -35.89
CA VAL A 102 -6.88 -2.41 -36.58
C VAL A 102 -6.80 -3.90 -36.92
N GLY A 103 -7.25 -4.79 -36.02
CA GLY A 103 -7.33 -6.24 -36.27
C GLY A 103 -8.23 -6.60 -37.45
N GLU A 104 -9.45 -6.05 -37.49
CA GLU A 104 -10.40 -6.28 -38.59
C GLU A 104 -9.86 -5.80 -39.94
N LEU A 105 -9.22 -4.62 -39.95
CA LEU A 105 -8.60 -4.06 -41.16
C LEU A 105 -7.44 -4.93 -41.64
N LEU A 106 -6.61 -5.45 -40.73
CA LEU A 106 -5.50 -6.34 -41.08
C LEU A 106 -6.00 -7.64 -41.69
N GLU A 107 -7.05 -8.24 -41.13
CA GLU A 107 -7.65 -9.47 -41.62
C GLU A 107 -8.30 -9.28 -43.01
N ALA A 108 -8.95 -8.14 -43.24
CA ALA A 108 -9.47 -7.77 -44.55
C ALA A 108 -8.36 -7.61 -45.60
N VAL A 109 -7.22 -7.01 -45.23
CA VAL A 109 -6.05 -6.86 -46.10
C VAL A 109 -5.42 -8.21 -46.42
N LEU A 110 -5.28 -9.09 -45.43
CA LEU A 110 -4.73 -10.44 -45.60
C LEU A 110 -5.61 -11.28 -46.53
N LYS A 111 -6.93 -11.24 -46.35
CA LYS A 111 -7.90 -11.95 -47.20
C LYS A 111 -7.85 -11.45 -48.64
N ARG A 112 -7.78 -10.13 -48.84
CA ARG A 112 -7.61 -9.53 -50.18
C ARG A 112 -6.28 -9.90 -50.84
N ALA A 113 -5.23 -10.10 -50.06
CA ALA A 113 -3.93 -10.54 -50.57
C ALA A 113 -3.93 -12.03 -50.95
N THR A 114 -4.70 -12.87 -50.24
CA THR A 114 -4.85 -14.30 -50.55
C THR A 114 -5.80 -14.57 -51.72
N ASP A 115 -6.81 -13.73 -51.93
CA ASP A 115 -7.75 -13.83 -53.05
C ASP A 115 -7.20 -13.25 -54.37
N ARG A 116 -5.98 -12.70 -54.39
CA ARG A 116 -5.37 -12.19 -55.62
C ARG A 116 -4.70 -13.37 -56.36
N PRO A 117 -5.18 -13.79 -57.55
CA PRO A 117 -4.55 -14.90 -58.27
C PRO A 117 -3.12 -14.52 -58.69
N SER A 118 -2.21 -15.49 -58.61
CA SER A 118 -0.81 -15.34 -59.03
C SER A 118 -0.77 -14.82 -60.48
N PRO A 119 0.00 -13.77 -60.79
CA PRO A 119 0.19 -13.36 -62.17
C PRO A 119 0.91 -14.50 -62.91
N SER A 120 0.28 -14.98 -63.99
CA SER A 120 0.83 -15.90 -64.98
C SER A 120 1.82 -15.20 -65.89
#